data_AF-U7MQH9-F1
#
_entry.id   AF-U7MQH9-F1
#
_cell.length_a   1.000
_cell.length_b   1.000
_cell.length_c   1.000
_cell.angle_alpha   90.00
_cell.angle_beta   90.00
_cell.angle_gamma   90.00
#
_symmetry.space_group_name_H-M   'P 1'
#
loop_
_entity.id
_entity.type
_entity.pdbx_description
1 polymer ?
#
loop_
_entity_poly.entity_id
_entity_poly.type
_entity_poly.pdbx_seq_one_letter_code
_entity_poly.pdbx_strand_id
1 'polypeptide(L)'
;MKPARLLGWGATIAAFVGSYLLWTIGQDWWWPSVAITGTAIAAICALNCYLAHKTKKYDLYIAALLSALSPVLIITIALGFFFSGPPT
;
A
#
# COMPACT_ATOMS: atom_id res chain seq x y z
N MET A 1 -12.25 9.91 -18.56
CA MET A 1 -12.69 9.23 -17.31
C MET A 1 -11.90 7.98 -16.91
N LYS A 2 -11.27 7.23 -17.84
CA LYS A 2 -10.38 6.08 -17.54
C LYS A 2 -9.02 6.42 -16.86
N PRO A 3 -8.36 7.57 -17.10
CA PRO A 3 -6.99 7.77 -16.59
C PRO A 3 -6.92 7.92 -15.07
N ALA A 4 -7.92 8.53 -14.43
CA ALA A 4 -7.94 8.69 -12.97
C ALA A 4 -8.04 7.35 -12.21
N ARG A 5 -8.81 6.39 -12.73
CA ARG A 5 -8.87 5.03 -12.16
C ARG A 5 -7.54 4.32 -12.33
N LEU A 6 -6.96 4.39 -13.52
CA LEU A 6 -5.69 3.73 -13.83
C LEU A 6 -4.56 4.28 -12.94
N LEU A 7 -4.53 5.60 -12.75
CA LEU A 7 -3.56 6.26 -11.87
C LEU A 7 -3.76 5.86 -10.40
N GLY A 8 -4.99 5.88 -9.89
CA GLY A 8 -5.26 5.58 -8.49
C GLY A 8 -4.98 4.12 -8.11
N TRP A 9 -5.44 3.18 -8.94
CA TRP A 9 -5.16 1.76 -8.75
C TRP A 9 -3.67 1.43 -9.00
N GLY A 10 -3.03 2.07 -9.98
CA GLY A 10 -1.59 1.93 -10.21
C GLY A 10 -0.76 2.41 -9.01
N ALA A 11 -1.12 3.56 -8.43
CA ALA A 11 -0.48 4.07 -7.22
C ALA A 11 -0.71 3.14 -6.01
N THR A 12 -1.88 2.53 -5.91
CA THR A 12 -2.18 1.54 -4.86
C THR A 12 -1.27 0.32 -4.96
N ILE A 13 -1.03 -0.20 -6.18
CA ILE A 13 -0.08 -1.31 -6.39
C ILE A 13 1.33 -0.88 -5.95
N ALA A 14 1.75 0.34 -6.27
CA ALA A 14 3.05 0.85 -5.81
C ALA A 14 3.15 0.90 -4.28
N ALA A 15 2.06 1.23 -3.56
CA ALA A 15 2.03 1.19 -2.10
C ALA A 15 2.25 -0.24 -1.55
N PHE A 16 1.63 -1.26 -2.16
CA PHE A 16 1.86 -2.66 -1.80
C PHE A 16 3.31 -3.10 -2.04
N VAL A 17 3.87 -2.77 -3.21
CA VAL A 17 5.27 -3.09 -3.53
C VAL A 17 6.23 -2.38 -2.57
N GLY A 18 6.03 -1.09 -2.30
CA GLY A 18 6.85 -0.34 -1.34
C GLY A 18 6.76 -0.90 0.08
N SER A 19 5.57 -1.34 0.50
CA SER A 19 5.37 -1.99 1.80
C SER A 19 6.11 -3.33 1.90
N TYR A 20 6.11 -4.12 0.82
CA TYR A 20 6.87 -5.37 0.75
C TYR A 20 8.38 -5.15 0.77
N LEU A 21 8.88 -4.15 0.04
CA LEU A 21 10.30 -3.79 0.04
C LEU A 21 10.75 -3.28 1.42
N LEU A 22 9.91 -2.50 2.11
CA LEU A 22 10.18 -2.07 3.48
C LEU A 22 10.36 -3.26 4.42
N TRP A 23 9.48 -4.26 4.32
CA TRP A 23 9.55 -5.46 5.15
C TRP A 23 10.81 -6.30 4.90
N THR A 24 11.18 -6.47 3.62
CA THR A 24 12.27 -7.38 3.20
C THR A 24 13.65 -6.75 3.30
N ILE A 25 13.80 -5.46 2.97
CA ILE A 25 15.09 -4.79 2.84
C ILE A 25 15.33 -3.80 3.99
N GLY A 26 14.27 -3.28 4.61
CA GLY A 26 14.37 -2.22 5.60
C GLY A 26 14.97 -2.62 6.95
N GLN A 27 15.46 -3.85 7.14
CA GLN A 27 15.87 -4.33 8.47
C GLN A 27 17.11 -3.59 9.02
N ASP A 28 18.06 -3.22 8.17
CA ASP A 28 19.30 -2.54 8.61
C ASP A 28 19.11 -1.04 8.87
N TRP A 29 18.14 -0.40 8.20
CA TRP A 29 17.87 1.04 8.32
C TRP A 29 16.38 1.34 8.55
N TRP A 30 15.83 0.61 9.50
CA TRP A 30 14.38 0.51 9.75
C TRP A 30 13.67 1.85 9.87
N TRP A 31 14.13 2.73 10.77
CA TRP A 31 13.42 3.98 11.07
C TRP A 31 13.29 4.92 9.87
N PRO A 32 14.36 5.24 9.13
CA PRO A 32 14.27 6.06 7.92
C PRO A 32 13.44 5.41 6.81
N SER A 33 13.57 4.09 6.61
CA SER A 33 12.77 3.37 5.62
C SER A 33 11.27 3.42 5.97
N VAL A 34 10.90 3.24 7.23
CA VAL A 34 9.51 3.36 7.70
C VAL A 34 8.98 4.77 7.48
N ALA A 35 9.77 5.80 7.79
CA ALA A 35 9.36 7.18 7.60
C ALA A 35 9.13 7.52 6.11
N ILE A 36 10.06 7.14 5.23
CA ILE A 36 9.94 7.39 3.78
C ILE A 36 8.75 6.64 3.20
N THR A 37 8.64 5.34 3.47
CA THR A 37 7.55 4.51 2.95
C THR A 37 6.20 4.95 3.52
N GLY A 38 6.13 5.28 4.80
CA GLY A 38 4.92 5.82 5.43
C GLY A 38 4.46 7.13 4.79
N THR A 39 5.39 8.04 4.51
CA THR A 39 5.09 9.31 3.83
C THR A 39 4.61 9.08 2.40
N ALA A 40 5.23 8.14 1.67
CA ALA A 40 4.80 7.77 0.33
C ALA A 40 3.39 7.15 0.32
N ILE A 41 3.08 6.26 1.26
CA ILE A 41 1.74 5.67 1.40
C ILE A 41 0.70 6.73 1.74
N ALA A 42 1.02 7.66 2.66
CA ALA A 42 0.13 8.76 2.99
C ALA A 42 -0.16 9.64 1.77
N ALA A 43 0.86 9.94 0.95
CA ALA A 43 0.70 10.69 -0.29
C ALA A 43 -0.19 9.95 -1.31
N ILE A 44 -0.01 8.64 -1.47
CA ILE A 44 -0.84 7.81 -2.35
C ILE A 44 -2.29 7.75 -1.87
N CYS A 45 -2.50 7.62 -0.56
CA CYS A 45 -3.84 7.65 0.04
C CYS A 45 -4.52 9.00 -0.21
N ALA A 46 -3.82 10.11 0.07
CA ALA A 46 -4.33 11.45 -0.19
C ALA A 46 -4.64 11.68 -1.68
N LEU A 47 -3.79 11.20 -2.59
CA LEU A 47 -4.00 11.27 -4.03
C LEU A 47 -5.28 10.51 -4.45
N ASN A 48 -5.47 9.30 -3.94
CA ASN A 48 -6.65 8.49 -4.22
C ASN A 48 -7.94 9.15 -3.69
N CYS A 49 -7.91 9.68 -2.46
CA CYS A 49 -9.02 10.45 -1.90
C CYS A 49 -9.34 11.70 -2.73
N TYR A 50 -8.31 12.44 -3.16
CA TYR A 50 -8.47 13.62 -4.02
C TYR A 50 -9.12 13.26 -5.37
N LEU A 51 -8.65 12.19 -6.01
CA LEU A 51 -9.21 11.71 -7.27
C LEU A 51 -10.64 11.18 -7.10
N ALA A 52 -10.93 10.48 -6.00
CA ALA A 52 -12.27 10.01 -5.66
C ALA A 52 -13.26 11.18 -5.54
N HIS A 53 -12.86 12.20 -4.78
CA HIS A 53 -13.66 13.41 -4.59
C HIS A 53 -13.87 14.17 -5.90
N LYS A 54 -12.80 14.42 -6.67
CA LYS A 54 -12.88 15.18 -7.93
C LYS A 54 -13.69 14.45 -9.01
N THR A 55 -13.59 13.13 -9.08
CA THR A 55 -14.24 12.34 -10.14
C THR A 55 -15.56 11.71 -9.72
N LYS A 56 -15.99 11.88 -8.47
CA LYS A 56 -17.18 11.27 -7.85
C LYS A 56 -17.23 9.74 -8.02
N LYS A 57 -16.06 9.10 -7.93
CA LYS A 57 -15.91 7.65 -8.09
C LYS A 57 -15.56 7.00 -6.76
N TYR A 58 -16.47 6.17 -6.28
CA TYR A 58 -16.34 5.52 -4.97
C TYR A 58 -15.27 4.43 -4.93
N ASP A 59 -14.94 3.81 -6.07
CA ASP A 59 -13.91 2.76 -6.12
C ASP A 59 -12.52 3.28 -5.76
N LEU A 60 -12.25 4.58 -5.97
CA LEU A 60 -11.00 5.23 -5.58
C LEU A 60 -10.88 5.43 -4.06
N TYR A 61 -11.99 5.49 -3.31
CA TYR A 61 -11.91 5.45 -1.84
C TYR A 61 -11.48 4.07 -1.34
N ILE A 62 -11.89 3.00 -2.03
CA ILE A 62 -11.42 1.64 -1.74
C ILE A 62 -9.92 1.54 -2.02
N ALA A 63 -9.46 2.11 -3.14
CA ALA A 63 -8.04 2.19 -3.47
C ALA A 63 -7.23 2.96 -2.41
N ALA A 64 -7.77 4.08 -1.89
CA ALA A 64 -7.16 4.83 -0.79
C ALA A 64 -7.03 4.00 0.49
N LEU A 65 -8.12 3.32 0.88
CA LEU A 65 -8.15 2.45 2.05
C LEU A 65 -7.15 1.29 1.93
N LEU A 66 -7.13 0.62 0.77
CA LEU A 66 -6.18 -0.46 0.49
C LEU A 66 -4.73 0.02 0.54
N SER A 67 -4.46 1.22 0.03
CA SER A 67 -3.13 1.83 0.13
C SER A 67 -2.73 2.07 1.58
N ALA A 68 -3.63 2.63 2.41
CA ALA A 68 -3.35 2.89 3.82
C ALA A 68 -3.14 1.60 4.63
N LEU A 69 -3.86 0.53 4.29
CA LEU A 69 -3.76 -0.78 4.94
C LEU A 69 -2.63 -1.65 4.35
N SER A 70 -1.93 -1.21 3.29
CA SER A 70 -0.95 -2.04 2.60
C SER A 70 0.15 -2.59 3.51
N PRO A 71 0.71 -1.84 4.48
CA PRO A 71 1.74 -2.40 5.37
C PRO A 71 1.21 -3.55 6.22
N VAL A 72 0.01 -3.38 6.78
CA VAL A 72 -0.64 -4.38 7.64
C VAL A 72 -0.97 -5.63 6.83
N LEU A 73 -1.52 -5.47 5.62
CA LEU A 73 -1.84 -6.58 4.73
C LEU A 73 -0.59 -7.37 4.33
N ILE A 74 0.49 -6.68 3.97
CA ILE A 74 1.76 -7.32 3.62
C ILE A 74 2.35 -8.08 4.80
N ILE A 75 2.38 -7.48 6.00
CA ILE A 75 2.88 -8.15 7.21
C ILE A 75 2.01 -9.38 7.53
N THR A 76 0.69 -9.25 7.44
CA THR A 76 -0.24 -10.36 7.72
C THR A 76 -0.04 -11.52 6.75
N ILE A 77 0.13 -11.24 5.45
CA ILE A 77 0.40 -12.26 4.44
C ILE A 77 1.78 -12.88 4.66
N ALA A 78 2.81 -12.06 4.92
CA ALA A 78 4.16 -12.56 5.19
C ALA A 78 4.19 -13.48 6.41
N LEU A 79 3.62 -13.05 7.54
CA LEU A 79 3.53 -13.86 8.76
C LEU A 79 2.68 -15.11 8.53
N GLY A 80 1.55 -15.00 7.82
CA GLY A 80 0.71 -16.13 7.45
C GLY A 80 1.48 -17.22 6.72
N PHE A 81 2.32 -16.85 5.74
CA PHE A 81 3.22 -17.77 5.03
C PHE A 81 4.27 -18.42 5.94
N PHE A 82 4.83 -17.69 6.91
CA PHE A 82 5.82 -18.24 7.85
C PHE A 82 5.19 -19.18 8.89
N PHE A 83 3.95 -18.95 9.31
CA PHE A 83 3.23 -19.81 10.26
C PHE A 83 2.47 -20.97 9.61
N SER A 84 2.31 -20.98 8.27
CA SER A 84 1.65 -22.04 7.51
C SER A 84 2.62 -22.98 6.78
N GLY A 85 3.88 -23.11 7.24
CA GLY A 85 4.83 -24.09 6.71
C GLY A 85 4.23 -25.51 6.70
N PRO A 86 4.65 -26.40 5.77
CA PRO A 86 4.02 -27.71 5.62
C PRO A 86 3.99 -28.44 6.97
N PRO A 87 2.87 -29.08 7.35
CA PRO A 87 2.85 -29.91 8.54
C PRO A 87 3.95 -30.96 8.38
N THR A 88 4.85 -31.03 9.36
CA THR A 88 5.90 -32.05 9.47
C THR A 88 5.31 -33.44 9.46
#